data_AF-A0A4Y7PGP6-F1
#
_entry.id   AF-A0A4Y7PGP6-F1
#
_cell.length_a   1.000
_cell.length_b   1.000
_cell.length_c   1.000
_cell.angle_alpha   90.00
_cell.angle_beta   90.00
_cell.angle_gamma   90.00
#
_symmetry.space_group_name_H-M   'P 1'
#
loop_
_entity.id
_entity.type
_entity.pdbx_description
1 polymer ?
#
loop_
_entity_poly.entity_id
_entity_poly.type
_entity_poly.pdbx_seq_one_letter_code
_entity_poly.pdbx_strand_id
1 'polypeptide(L)'
;MWSETAKTRADLTTPKPPSIDTLVLRGVHTTARAIILDLGPLWFGLQYLTHTSPQFYTRCEWKDLCKLTNKERGYHVGVAFAFESFVLCFNTQDLVFQPSWALTRADLPYCEGNVLEHYGLFKEGIAEWVMSRAHCPRNGLATVALRIAGKYWWGTGAYTVNEAFKTAGVSPLLPEREVADSFLCTRSYPTNHFGEPVLKAAIRDGKLAPTQGQRESYKDMLHVHGKDHVAIAERTRILCEDYEAAMESFTLRGEMTWSLREEKVYDVFEPTDIAIALQREGNLGHLIFGRQTWATMVKPSLVSDGNDPLTRMYAERGLLDEPTHLRPNFYKPVFLNREETKTTWVATKAYYANKQIWSLTSLIPSNCIECSSAYKVSDERRKATLFQSLIRSKRVAIGPYEYCGNAQVIRKQGGGGKM
;
A
#
# COMPACT_ATOMS: atom_id res chain seq x y z
N MET A 1 14.10 -16.11 28.58
CA MET A 1 13.57 -15.83 29.92
C MET A 1 12.32 -14.98 29.74
N TRP A 2 11.20 -15.63 29.43
CA TRP A 2 9.87 -15.00 29.39
C TRP A 2 9.27 -15.27 30.76
N SER A 3 9.09 -14.24 31.58
CA SER A 3 8.57 -14.38 32.93
C SER A 3 7.09 -14.75 32.86
N GLU A 4 6.78 -15.95 33.34
CA GLU A 4 5.45 -16.31 33.85
C GLU A 4 5.07 -15.30 34.94
N THR A 5 4.11 -14.44 34.62
CA THR A 5 3.29 -13.76 35.63
C THR A 5 1.87 -13.64 35.09
N ALA A 6 1.28 -14.79 34.78
CA ALA A 6 -0.17 -14.93 34.71
C ALA A 6 -0.71 -14.88 36.14
N LYS A 7 -0.88 -13.67 36.68
CA LYS A 7 -1.69 -13.47 37.89
C LYS A 7 -3.15 -13.68 37.51
N THR A 8 -3.71 -14.76 38.02
CA THR A 8 -5.13 -15.04 38.14
C THR A 8 -5.86 -13.87 38.80
N ARG A 9 -6.47 -13.02 37.99
CA ARG A 9 -7.57 -12.14 38.39
C ARG A 9 -8.80 -12.62 37.65
N ALA A 10 -9.52 -13.57 38.25
CA ALA A 10 -10.86 -13.92 37.83
C ALA A 10 -11.77 -12.74 38.18
N ASP A 11 -11.82 -11.75 37.29
CA ASP A 11 -12.80 -10.68 37.36
C ASP A 11 -14.16 -11.25 36.92
N LEU A 12 -15.10 -11.26 37.86
CA LEU A 12 -16.42 -11.92 37.77
C LEU A 12 -17.43 -11.14 36.90
N THR A 13 -16.97 -10.41 35.89
CA THR A 13 -17.82 -9.53 35.07
C THR A 13 -17.65 -9.70 33.56
N THR A 14 -16.82 -10.65 33.09
CA THR A 14 -16.74 -10.95 31.67
C THR A 14 -18.10 -11.50 31.21
N PRO A 15 -18.84 -10.80 30.32
CA PRO A 15 -20.12 -11.26 29.84
C PRO A 15 -19.97 -12.66 29.24
N LYS A 16 -20.87 -13.59 29.59
CA LYS A 16 -20.89 -14.89 28.92
C LYS A 16 -21.10 -14.66 27.42
N PRO A 17 -20.28 -15.26 26.54
CA PRO A 17 -20.47 -15.09 25.11
C PRO A 17 -21.86 -15.62 24.71
N PRO A 18 -22.56 -14.96 23.79
CA PRO A 18 -23.85 -15.43 23.30
C PRO A 18 -23.71 -16.80 22.63
N SER A 19 -24.81 -17.57 22.58
CA SER A 19 -24.80 -18.86 21.86
C SER A 19 -24.52 -18.63 20.37
N ILE A 20 -23.76 -19.54 19.76
CA ILE A 20 -23.49 -19.51 18.31
C ILE A 20 -24.78 -19.53 17.48
N ASP A 21 -25.83 -20.17 18.00
CA ASP A 21 -27.14 -20.26 17.34
C ASP A 21 -27.87 -18.91 17.25
N THR A 22 -27.42 -17.91 18.00
CA THR A 22 -27.96 -16.54 17.95
C THR A 22 -27.24 -15.66 16.93
N LEU A 23 -26.15 -16.15 16.34
CA LEU A 23 -25.34 -15.39 15.40
C LEU A 23 -25.93 -15.47 13.99
N VAL A 24 -26.13 -14.31 13.37
CA VAL A 24 -26.65 -14.18 12.01
C VAL A 24 -25.87 -13.09 11.31
N LEU A 25 -25.36 -13.37 10.10
CA LEU A 25 -24.69 -12.34 9.30
C LEU A 25 -25.70 -11.27 8.85
N ARG A 26 -25.61 -10.09 9.46
CA ARG A 26 -26.46 -8.92 9.18
C ARG A 26 -25.78 -7.93 8.24
N GLY A 27 -24.45 -7.88 8.24
CA GLY A 27 -23.68 -6.90 7.48
C GLY A 27 -22.23 -7.31 7.28
N VAL A 28 -21.64 -6.75 6.22
CA VAL A 28 -20.22 -6.89 5.91
C VAL A 28 -19.65 -5.49 5.75
N HIS A 29 -18.58 -5.21 6.46
CA HIS A 29 -17.84 -3.96 6.38
C HIS A 29 -16.36 -4.26 6.09
N THR A 30 -15.66 -3.25 5.59
CA THR A 30 -14.24 -3.36 5.29
C THR A 30 -13.49 -2.17 5.88
N THR A 31 -12.27 -2.42 6.31
CA THR A 31 -11.26 -1.38 6.51
C THR A 31 -10.23 -1.51 5.41
N ALA A 32 -9.19 -0.66 5.41
CA ALA A 32 -8.10 -0.79 4.46
C ALA A 32 -7.33 -2.12 4.56
N ARG A 33 -7.46 -2.89 5.66
CA ARG A 33 -6.69 -4.14 5.89
C ARG A 33 -7.49 -5.29 6.50
N ALA A 34 -8.76 -5.07 6.86
CA ALA A 34 -9.57 -6.06 7.53
C ALA A 34 -10.97 -6.15 6.91
N ILE A 35 -11.59 -7.32 7.07
CA ILE A 35 -13.02 -7.50 6.91
C ILE A 35 -13.67 -7.56 8.29
N ILE A 36 -14.87 -7.01 8.38
CA ILE A 36 -15.67 -6.99 9.60
C ILE A 36 -17.04 -7.58 9.26
N LEU A 37 -17.46 -8.58 10.02
CA LEU A 37 -18.76 -9.23 9.91
C LEU A 37 -19.61 -8.81 11.10
N ASP A 38 -20.77 -8.20 10.82
CA ASP A 38 -21.83 -8.03 11.82
C ASP A 38 -22.58 -9.35 11.91
N LEU A 39 -22.42 -10.05 13.02
CA LEU A 39 -23.06 -11.34 13.29
C LEU A 39 -24.23 -11.21 14.27
N GLY A 40 -24.78 -10.01 14.46
CA GLY A 40 -25.89 -9.73 15.38
C GLY A 40 -25.40 -9.35 16.77
N PRO A 41 -25.50 -10.24 17.78
CA PRO A 41 -25.00 -9.93 19.12
C PRO A 41 -23.47 -9.94 19.25
N LEU A 42 -22.75 -10.32 18.18
CA LEU A 42 -21.29 -10.25 18.10
C LEU A 42 -20.84 -9.64 16.78
N TRP A 43 -19.68 -9.00 16.85
CA TRP A 43 -18.92 -8.51 15.72
C TRP A 43 -17.65 -9.33 15.59
N PHE A 44 -17.32 -9.73 14.36
CA PHE A 44 -16.07 -10.42 14.05
C PHE A 44 -15.22 -9.55 13.13
N GLY A 45 -13.96 -9.32 13.49
CA GLY A 45 -12.98 -8.68 12.63
C GLY A 45 -11.89 -9.67 12.24
N LEU A 46 -11.45 -9.65 10.98
CA LEU A 46 -10.27 -10.39 10.54
C LEU A 46 -9.34 -9.50 9.74
N GLN A 47 -8.13 -9.30 10.25
CA GLN A 47 -7.04 -8.70 9.50
C GLN A 47 -6.29 -9.78 8.73
N TYR A 48 -6.19 -9.62 7.40
CA TYR A 48 -5.65 -10.64 6.50
C TYR A 48 -4.13 -10.89 6.66
N LEU A 49 -3.40 -9.86 7.08
CA LEU A 49 -1.94 -9.81 7.11
C LEU A 49 -1.31 -10.21 5.75
N THR A 50 -0.55 -11.30 5.67
CA THR A 50 0.32 -11.59 4.53
C THR A 50 -0.22 -12.63 3.55
N HIS A 51 -0.84 -13.71 4.02
CA HIS A 51 -1.16 -14.87 3.17
C HIS A 51 -2.56 -15.43 3.42
N THR A 52 -3.55 -14.58 3.63
CA THR A 52 -4.93 -14.98 3.94
C THR A 52 -5.92 -14.47 2.91
N SER A 53 -6.79 -15.35 2.41
CA SER A 53 -7.78 -15.05 1.38
C SER A 53 -9.17 -15.60 1.74
N PRO A 54 -10.24 -14.81 1.62
CA PRO A 54 -11.61 -15.29 1.81
C PRO A 54 -12.09 -16.06 0.58
N GLN A 55 -12.76 -17.19 0.81
CA GLN A 55 -13.32 -18.06 -0.22
C GLN A 55 -14.72 -18.52 0.18
N PHE A 56 -15.62 -18.63 -0.79
CA PHE A 56 -16.94 -19.21 -0.59
C PHE A 56 -16.98 -20.64 -1.11
N TYR A 57 -17.56 -21.54 -0.31
CA TYR A 57 -17.79 -22.94 -0.68
C TYR A 57 -19.26 -23.28 -0.53
N THR A 58 -19.80 -24.09 -1.44
CA THR A 58 -21.09 -24.75 -1.18
C THR A 58 -20.95 -25.76 -0.04
N ARG A 59 -22.05 -26.15 0.59
CA ARG A 59 -22.04 -27.19 1.65
C ARG A 59 -21.47 -28.53 1.17
N CYS A 60 -21.74 -28.90 -0.08
CA CYS A 60 -21.21 -30.13 -0.68
C CYS A 60 -19.70 -30.05 -0.88
N GLU A 61 -19.22 -28.96 -1.47
CA GLU A 61 -17.78 -28.73 -1.66
C GLU A 61 -17.02 -28.69 -0.34
N TRP A 62 -17.60 -28.06 0.68
CA TRP A 62 -17.00 -28.03 2.01
C TRP A 62 -16.86 -29.43 2.61
N LYS A 63 -17.90 -30.27 2.52
CA LYS A 63 -17.86 -31.67 2.99
C LYS A 63 -16.76 -32.46 2.31
N ASP A 64 -16.54 -32.25 1.01
CA ASP A 64 -15.45 -32.91 0.28
C ASP A 64 -14.08 -32.35 0.66
N LEU A 65 -13.98 -31.03 0.83
CA LEU A 65 -12.77 -30.35 1.28
C LEU A 65 -12.33 -30.82 2.67
N CYS A 66 -13.26 -31.07 3.60
CA CYS A 66 -12.97 -31.60 4.93
C CYS A 66 -12.37 -33.01 4.92
N LYS A 67 -12.55 -33.79 3.84
CA LYS A 67 -11.95 -35.13 3.70
C LYS A 67 -10.48 -35.08 3.27
N LEU A 68 -10.04 -33.95 2.72
CA LEU A 68 -8.67 -33.77 2.27
C LEU A 68 -7.75 -33.43 3.45
N THR A 69 -6.48 -33.74 3.33
CA THR A 69 -5.41 -33.26 4.21
C THR A 69 -4.99 -31.84 3.85
N ASN A 70 -4.28 -31.15 4.75
CA ASN A 70 -3.68 -29.85 4.44
C ASN A 70 -2.74 -29.92 3.23
N LYS A 71 -2.01 -31.04 3.07
CA LYS A 71 -1.08 -31.26 1.96
C LYS A 71 -1.82 -31.37 0.62
N GLU A 72 -2.96 -32.07 0.59
CA GLU A 72 -3.77 -32.21 -0.62
C GLU A 72 -4.47 -30.90 -1.01
N ARG A 73 -4.90 -30.10 -0.03
CA ARG A 73 -5.47 -28.77 -0.29
C ARG A 73 -4.43 -27.72 -0.69
N GLY A 74 -3.23 -27.80 -0.13
CA GLY A 74 -2.16 -26.83 -0.33
C GLY A 74 -2.28 -25.54 0.49
N TYR A 75 -3.21 -25.49 1.45
CA TYR A 75 -3.43 -24.36 2.37
C TYR A 75 -4.06 -24.84 3.69
N HIS A 76 -4.05 -23.96 4.69
CA HIS A 76 -4.73 -24.11 5.96
C HIS A 76 -6.10 -23.41 5.95
N VAL A 77 -7.05 -23.94 6.72
CA VAL A 77 -8.29 -23.24 7.07
C VAL A 77 -8.01 -22.43 8.34
N GLY A 78 -7.96 -21.11 8.23
CA GLY A 78 -7.76 -20.23 9.38
C GLY A 78 -9.04 -20.07 10.20
N VAL A 79 -10.12 -19.63 9.56
CA VAL A 79 -11.46 -19.48 10.15
C VAL A 79 -12.51 -19.87 9.12
N ALA A 80 -13.57 -20.55 9.52
CA ALA A 80 -14.69 -20.86 8.65
C ALA A 80 -16.03 -20.59 9.35
N PHE A 81 -16.94 -19.93 8.63
CA PHE A 81 -18.32 -19.66 9.05
C PHE A 81 -19.25 -20.50 8.20
N ALA A 82 -19.93 -21.45 8.85
CA ALA A 82 -20.91 -22.33 8.22
C ALA A 82 -22.30 -21.69 8.26
N PHE A 83 -22.77 -21.24 7.11
CA PHE A 83 -24.16 -20.80 6.92
C PHE A 83 -24.99 -21.96 6.36
N GLU A 84 -26.30 -21.73 6.22
CA GLU A 84 -27.24 -22.72 5.71
C GLU A 84 -26.84 -23.22 4.31
N SER A 85 -26.58 -22.31 3.38
CA SER A 85 -26.34 -22.62 1.97
C SER A 85 -24.85 -22.63 1.57
N PHE A 86 -23.97 -21.98 2.33
CA PHE A 86 -22.55 -21.87 1.99
C PHE A 86 -21.65 -21.85 3.23
N VAL A 87 -20.34 -21.94 2.99
CA VAL A 87 -19.30 -21.74 4.00
C VAL A 87 -18.40 -20.62 3.53
N LEU A 88 -18.28 -19.56 4.33
CA LEU A 88 -17.26 -18.52 4.15
C LEU A 88 -16.00 -18.97 4.89
N CYS A 89 -14.90 -19.15 4.18
CA CYS A 89 -13.67 -19.67 4.73
C CYS A 89 -12.49 -18.73 4.44
N PHE A 90 -11.72 -18.43 5.47
CA PHE A 90 -10.49 -17.66 5.39
C PHE A 90 -9.31 -18.62 5.31
N ASN A 91 -8.89 -18.89 4.08
CA ASN A 91 -7.76 -19.78 3.80
C ASN A 91 -6.46 -19.04 4.02
N THR A 92 -5.47 -19.71 4.62
CA THR A 92 -4.16 -19.12 4.93
C THR A 92 -3.01 -20.08 4.62
N GLN A 93 -1.87 -19.53 4.15
CA GLN A 93 -0.70 -20.34 3.79
C GLN A 93 0.12 -20.71 5.03
N ASP A 94 0.12 -19.83 6.02
CA ASP A 94 1.07 -19.82 7.12
C ASP A 94 0.42 -19.56 8.49
N LEU A 95 -0.92 -19.46 8.54
CA LEU A 95 -1.69 -19.12 9.74
C LEU A 95 -1.36 -17.73 10.31
N VAL A 96 -0.81 -16.82 9.49
CA VAL A 96 -0.55 -15.43 9.86
C VAL A 96 -1.76 -14.58 9.48
N PHE A 97 -2.69 -14.47 10.42
CA PHE A 97 -3.87 -13.58 10.39
C PHE A 97 -4.25 -13.20 11.82
N GLN A 98 -5.09 -12.17 11.99
CA GLN A 98 -5.52 -11.73 13.33
C GLN A 98 -7.06 -11.65 13.40
N PRO A 99 -7.71 -12.69 13.96
CA PRO A 99 -9.14 -12.65 14.24
C PRO A 99 -9.41 -11.86 15.53
N SER A 100 -10.56 -11.21 15.62
CA SER A 100 -11.01 -10.47 16.80
C SER A 100 -12.52 -10.56 16.92
N TRP A 101 -13.00 -10.60 18.16
CA TRP A 101 -14.42 -10.67 18.49
C TRP A 101 -14.76 -9.56 19.47
N ALA A 102 -15.93 -8.96 19.29
CA ALA A 102 -16.40 -7.86 20.12
C ALA A 102 -17.93 -7.87 20.25
N LEU A 103 -18.47 -7.30 21.33
CA LEU A 103 -19.91 -7.09 21.49
C LEU A 103 -20.40 -5.91 20.65
N THR A 104 -19.56 -4.89 20.46
CA THR A 104 -19.86 -3.75 19.61
C THR A 104 -18.79 -3.57 18.53
N ARG A 105 -19.16 -2.91 17.43
CA ARG A 105 -18.20 -2.57 16.37
C ARG A 105 -17.03 -1.73 16.89
N ALA A 106 -17.28 -0.82 17.84
CA ALA A 106 -16.29 0.11 18.34
C ALA A 106 -15.18 -0.56 19.17
N ASP A 107 -15.46 -1.74 19.74
CA ASP A 107 -14.49 -2.49 20.54
C ASP A 107 -13.56 -3.38 19.69
N LEU A 108 -13.78 -3.46 18.37
CA LEU A 108 -12.84 -4.14 17.48
C LEU A 108 -11.53 -3.34 17.37
N PRO A 109 -10.37 -4.00 17.27
CA PRO A 109 -9.09 -3.29 17.15
C PRO A 109 -8.90 -2.61 15.78
N TYR A 110 -9.71 -2.96 14.79
CA TYR A 110 -9.64 -2.45 13.42
C TYR A 110 -10.79 -1.48 13.16
N CYS A 111 -10.57 -0.22 13.49
CA CYS A 111 -11.55 0.85 13.29
C CYS A 111 -11.16 1.80 12.16
N GLU A 112 -10.12 1.47 11.37
CA GLU A 112 -9.66 2.36 10.30
C GLU A 112 -10.70 2.47 9.18
N GLY A 113 -10.80 3.68 8.60
CA GLY A 113 -11.67 3.92 7.46
C GLY A 113 -11.14 3.30 6.17
N ASN A 114 -12.00 3.26 5.17
CA ASN A 114 -11.62 3.06 3.77
C ASN A 114 -11.21 4.41 3.17
N VAL A 115 -9.96 4.55 2.71
CA VAL A 115 -9.45 5.79 2.09
C VAL A 115 -10.23 6.23 0.86
N LEU A 116 -10.87 5.30 0.16
CA LEU A 116 -11.68 5.58 -1.03
C LEU A 116 -13.02 6.22 -0.67
N GLU A 117 -13.58 5.86 0.48
CA GLU A 117 -14.90 6.32 0.94
C GLU A 117 -14.77 7.50 1.91
N HIS A 118 -13.70 7.54 2.70
CA HIS A 118 -13.51 8.45 3.82
C HIS A 118 -12.27 9.33 3.61
N TYR A 119 -12.07 9.86 2.41
CA TYR A 119 -10.88 10.62 2.05
C TYR A 119 -10.67 11.87 2.93
N GLY A 120 -11.75 12.52 3.38
CA GLY A 120 -11.68 13.63 4.34
C GLY A 120 -11.04 13.21 5.67
N LEU A 121 -11.55 12.14 6.29
CA LEU A 121 -11.00 11.58 7.53
C LEU A 121 -9.56 11.08 7.35
N PHE A 122 -9.22 10.57 6.17
CA PHE A 122 -7.84 10.19 5.87
C PHE A 122 -6.91 11.41 5.88
N LYS A 123 -7.32 12.56 5.32
CA LYS A 123 -6.55 13.82 5.40
C LYS A 123 -6.38 14.30 6.84
N GLU A 124 -7.43 14.18 7.67
CA GLU A 124 -7.35 14.49 9.11
C GLU A 124 -6.32 13.60 9.80
N GLY A 125 -6.38 12.28 9.57
CA GLY A 125 -5.41 11.34 10.12
C GLY A 125 -3.97 11.64 9.72
N ILE A 126 -3.72 12.06 8.48
CA ILE A 126 -2.37 12.49 8.05
C ILE A 126 -1.96 13.78 8.80
N ALA A 127 -2.84 14.77 8.92
CA ALA A 127 -2.54 16.00 9.65
C ALA A 127 -2.22 15.71 11.11
N GLU A 128 -3.03 14.88 11.78
CA GLU A 128 -2.79 14.40 13.15
C GLU A 128 -1.45 13.66 13.27
N TRP A 129 -1.12 12.80 12.31
CA TRP A 129 0.15 12.09 12.30
C TRP A 129 1.32 13.06 12.25
N VAL A 130 1.32 14.00 11.30
CA VAL A 130 2.37 15.02 11.17
C VAL A 130 2.53 15.80 12.48
N MET A 131 1.43 16.26 13.07
CA MET A 131 1.45 17.01 14.33
C MET A 131 1.98 16.18 15.50
N SER A 132 1.55 14.92 15.62
CA SER A 132 2.01 14.01 16.68
C SER A 132 3.50 13.69 16.60
N ARG A 133 4.10 13.85 15.41
CA ARG A 133 5.51 13.55 15.14
C ARG A 133 6.41 14.79 15.18
N ALA A 134 5.85 16.00 15.21
CA ALA A 134 6.60 17.26 15.13
C ALA A 134 7.71 17.39 16.20
N HIS A 135 7.48 16.86 17.40
CA HIS A 135 8.44 16.91 18.52
C HIS A 135 9.22 15.60 18.75
N CYS A 136 9.09 14.62 17.85
CA CYS A 136 9.79 13.34 17.93
C CYS A 136 11.06 13.35 17.06
N PRO A 137 12.06 12.49 17.36
CA PRO A 137 13.13 12.20 16.41
C PRO A 137 12.57 11.58 15.12
N ARG A 138 12.92 12.16 13.97
CA ARG A 138 12.40 11.81 12.63
C ARG A 138 13.50 11.57 11.60
N ASN A 139 14.60 10.96 12.03
CA ASN A 139 15.79 10.68 11.20
C ASN A 139 15.73 9.32 10.49
N GLY A 140 14.75 8.47 10.83
CA GLY A 140 14.55 7.18 10.16
C GLY A 140 13.87 7.35 8.80
N LEU A 141 13.94 6.32 7.96
CA LEU A 141 13.30 6.31 6.63
C LEU A 141 11.79 6.60 6.72
N ALA A 142 11.31 7.53 5.91
CA ALA A 142 9.90 7.88 5.83
C ALA A 142 9.02 6.67 5.44
N THR A 143 9.51 5.82 4.53
CA THR A 143 8.81 4.58 4.13
C THR A 143 8.57 3.62 5.29
N VAL A 144 9.44 3.61 6.30
CA VAL A 144 9.29 2.80 7.51
C VAL A 144 8.29 3.46 8.46
N ALA A 145 8.43 4.77 8.69
CA ALA A 145 7.54 5.53 9.55
C ALA A 145 6.08 5.43 9.11
N LEU A 146 5.80 5.65 7.82
CA LEU A 146 4.46 5.55 7.23
C LEU A 146 3.84 4.16 7.40
N ARG A 147 4.64 3.10 7.23
CA ARG A 147 4.14 1.72 7.36
C ARG A 147 3.78 1.33 8.79
N ILE A 148 4.52 1.84 9.77
CA ILE A 148 4.26 1.58 11.20
C ILE A 148 3.08 2.42 11.68
N ALA A 149 2.91 3.63 11.13
CA ALA A 149 1.80 4.54 11.41
C ALA A 149 0.48 4.12 10.72
N GLY A 150 0.16 2.82 10.72
CA GLY A 150 -1.00 2.24 10.02
C GLY A 150 -2.36 2.80 10.45
N LYS A 151 -2.46 3.35 11.67
CA LYS A 151 -3.63 4.08 12.18
C LYS A 151 -3.96 5.32 11.35
N TYR A 152 -2.95 5.96 10.76
CA TYR A 152 -3.09 7.19 9.98
C TYR A 152 -2.92 6.92 8.48
N TRP A 153 -1.98 6.04 8.14
CA TRP A 153 -1.64 5.66 6.76
C TRP A 153 -2.33 4.34 6.37
N TRP A 154 -3.66 4.39 6.29
CA TRP A 154 -4.53 3.25 6.03
C TRP A 154 -4.14 2.49 4.77
N GLY A 155 -3.88 1.17 4.88
CA GLY A 155 -3.56 0.33 3.72
C GLY A 155 -2.10 0.39 3.24
N THR A 156 -1.22 1.16 3.90
CA THR A 156 0.20 1.30 3.49
C THR A 156 1.07 0.08 3.86
N GLY A 157 1.16 -0.90 2.96
CA GLY A 157 2.00 -2.08 3.06
C GLY A 157 3.41 -1.91 2.48
N ALA A 158 4.12 -3.03 2.32
CA ALA A 158 5.51 -3.04 1.87
C ALA A 158 5.69 -2.61 0.41
N TYR A 159 4.80 -3.01 -0.50
CA TYR A 159 4.88 -2.57 -1.90
C TYR A 159 4.14 -1.24 -2.10
N THR A 160 2.97 -1.04 -1.46
CA THR A 160 2.17 0.19 -1.68
C THR A 160 2.91 1.45 -1.22
N VAL A 161 3.78 1.38 -0.21
CA VAL A 161 4.62 2.54 0.14
C VAL A 161 5.59 2.91 -0.97
N ASN A 162 6.17 1.95 -1.69
CA ASN A 162 7.08 2.26 -2.80
C ASN A 162 6.31 2.90 -3.97
N GLU A 163 5.10 2.39 -4.24
CA GLU A 163 4.20 2.93 -5.26
C GLU A 163 3.71 4.34 -4.91
N ALA A 164 3.39 4.59 -3.63
CA ALA A 164 3.04 5.90 -3.10
C ALA A 164 4.17 6.92 -3.30
N PHE A 165 5.41 6.55 -2.97
CA PHE A 165 6.57 7.43 -3.15
C PHE A 165 6.88 7.69 -4.62
N LYS A 166 6.81 6.66 -5.48
CA LYS A 166 6.93 6.84 -6.94
C LYS A 166 5.91 7.85 -7.44
N THR A 167 4.63 7.62 -7.15
CA THR A 167 3.54 8.47 -7.67
C THR A 167 3.57 9.89 -7.10
N ALA A 168 4.08 10.05 -5.87
CA ALA A 168 4.35 11.35 -5.28
C ALA A 168 5.56 12.08 -5.90
N GLY A 169 6.40 11.37 -6.67
CA GLY A 169 7.65 11.90 -7.22
C GLY A 169 8.77 12.06 -6.21
N VAL A 170 8.68 11.34 -5.09
CA VAL A 170 9.53 11.53 -3.91
C VAL A 170 10.47 10.35 -3.76
N SER A 171 11.73 10.63 -3.43
CA SER A 171 12.68 9.55 -3.15
C SER A 171 12.24 8.75 -1.91
N PRO A 172 12.05 7.41 -1.99
CA PRO A 172 11.69 6.57 -0.84
C PRO A 172 12.82 6.42 0.19
N LEU A 173 13.94 7.09 -0.06
CA LEU A 173 15.15 7.10 0.75
C LEU A 173 15.26 8.36 1.62
N LEU A 174 14.27 9.25 1.54
CA LEU A 174 14.20 10.40 2.43
C LEU A 174 13.90 9.97 3.88
N PRO A 175 14.44 10.71 4.86
CA PRO A 175 14.08 10.54 6.25
C PRO A 175 12.67 11.09 6.48
N GLU A 176 12.03 10.63 7.57
CA GLU A 176 10.67 11.00 7.96
C GLU A 176 10.50 12.52 8.05
N ARG A 177 11.50 13.25 8.58
CA ARG A 177 11.43 14.71 8.72
C ARG A 177 11.24 15.44 7.39
N GLU A 178 11.94 15.01 6.35
CA GLU A 178 11.85 15.64 5.03
C GLU A 178 10.50 15.37 4.37
N VAL A 179 9.81 14.28 4.72
CA VAL A 179 8.48 13.97 4.17
C VAL A 179 7.35 14.58 5.00
N ALA A 180 7.49 14.60 6.32
CA ALA A 180 6.45 15.09 7.23
C ALA A 180 6.38 16.63 7.31
N ASP A 181 7.48 17.33 7.03
CA ASP A 181 7.52 18.80 7.04
C ASP A 181 7.30 19.43 5.67
N SER A 182 7.23 18.61 4.62
CA SER A 182 7.02 19.08 3.26
C SER A 182 5.66 18.62 2.76
N PHE A 183 5.18 19.28 1.70
CA PHE A 183 3.95 18.92 1.01
C PHE A 183 3.93 17.50 0.44
N LEU A 184 5.00 16.72 0.59
CA LEU A 184 5.14 15.36 0.10
C LEU A 184 4.08 14.41 0.70
N CYS A 185 3.60 14.68 1.93
CA CYS A 185 2.46 13.96 2.52
C CYS A 185 1.14 14.13 1.74
N THR A 186 1.01 15.21 0.96
CA THR A 186 -0.21 15.50 0.18
C THR A 186 -0.26 14.76 -1.16
N ARG A 187 0.90 14.26 -1.63
CA ARG A 187 1.10 13.65 -2.95
C ARG A 187 0.97 12.11 -2.95
N SER A 188 1.00 11.47 -1.78
CA SER A 188 1.39 10.06 -1.64
C SER A 188 0.25 9.03 -1.64
N TYR A 189 -0.97 9.34 -2.08
CA TYR A 189 -2.03 8.33 -2.13
C TYR A 189 -2.85 8.37 -3.43
N PRO A 190 -2.45 7.59 -4.46
CA PRO A 190 -3.32 7.35 -5.59
C PRO A 190 -4.52 6.51 -5.15
N THR A 191 -5.74 7.04 -5.26
CA THR A 191 -6.98 6.26 -5.11
C THR A 191 -7.30 5.46 -6.36
N ASN A 192 -6.30 5.14 -7.18
CA ASN A 192 -6.53 4.39 -8.40
C ASN A 192 -7.20 3.07 -8.01
N HIS A 193 -8.36 2.82 -8.61
CA HIS A 193 -9.20 1.64 -8.46
C HIS A 193 -8.51 0.37 -9.02
N PHE A 194 -7.29 0.08 -8.56
CA PHE A 194 -6.41 -0.94 -9.12
C PHE A 194 -6.92 -2.37 -8.91
N GLY A 195 -8.03 -2.59 -8.21
CA GLY A 195 -8.42 -3.94 -7.78
C GLY A 195 -9.63 -4.52 -8.51
N GLU A 196 -10.71 -3.75 -8.63
CA GLU A 196 -12.03 -4.39 -8.71
C GLU A 196 -12.31 -5.12 -10.03
N PRO A 197 -12.11 -4.53 -11.22
CA PRO A 197 -12.34 -5.25 -12.48
C PRO A 197 -11.37 -6.42 -12.65
N VAL A 198 -10.13 -6.22 -12.19
CA VAL A 198 -9.03 -7.18 -12.30
C VAL A 198 -9.32 -8.40 -11.42
N LEU A 199 -9.71 -8.19 -10.16
CA LEU A 199 -10.07 -9.25 -9.25
C LEU A 199 -11.36 -9.97 -9.65
N LYS A 200 -12.40 -9.22 -10.05
CA LYS A 200 -13.66 -9.80 -10.52
C LYS A 200 -13.43 -10.79 -11.66
N ALA A 201 -12.53 -10.47 -12.60
CA ALA A 201 -12.19 -11.37 -13.70
C ALA A 201 -11.54 -12.70 -13.25
N ALA A 202 -10.96 -12.75 -12.05
CA ALA A 202 -10.33 -13.93 -11.47
C ALA A 202 -11.23 -14.70 -10.48
N ILE A 203 -12.39 -14.16 -10.10
CA ILE A 203 -13.34 -14.85 -9.21
C ILE A 203 -14.21 -15.80 -10.04
N ARG A 204 -14.36 -17.06 -9.57
CA ARG A 204 -15.19 -18.12 -10.16
C ARG A 204 -15.97 -18.77 -9.04
N ASP A 205 -17.30 -18.69 -9.09
CA ASP A 205 -18.21 -19.27 -8.10
C ASP A 205 -17.85 -18.92 -6.65
N GLY A 206 -17.54 -17.63 -6.41
CA GLY A 206 -17.15 -17.13 -5.09
C GLY A 206 -15.74 -17.52 -4.65
N LYS A 207 -14.92 -18.10 -5.54
CA LYS A 207 -13.52 -18.46 -5.26
C LYS A 207 -12.54 -17.70 -6.12
N LEU A 208 -11.41 -17.33 -5.55
CA LEU A 208 -10.32 -16.69 -6.28
C LEU A 208 -9.55 -17.75 -7.09
N ALA A 209 -9.50 -17.60 -8.41
CA ALA A 209 -8.91 -18.56 -9.34
C ALA A 209 -8.11 -17.89 -10.48
N PRO A 210 -7.12 -17.02 -10.19
CA PRO A 210 -6.40 -16.29 -11.20
C PRO A 210 -5.50 -17.22 -12.02
N THR A 211 -5.55 -17.05 -13.33
CA THR A 211 -4.65 -17.69 -14.30
C THR A 211 -3.22 -17.18 -14.15
N GLN A 212 -2.25 -17.91 -14.70
CA GLN A 212 -0.86 -17.45 -14.77
C GLN A 212 -0.74 -16.10 -15.49
N GLY A 213 -1.47 -15.90 -16.60
CA GLY A 213 -1.48 -14.64 -17.33
C GLY A 213 -2.06 -13.47 -16.52
N GLN A 214 -3.12 -13.70 -15.75
CA GLN A 214 -3.67 -12.69 -14.84
C GLN A 214 -2.67 -12.31 -13.72
N ARG A 215 -1.92 -13.28 -13.19
CA ARG A 215 -0.85 -13.00 -12.22
C ARG A 215 0.27 -12.18 -12.85
N GLU A 216 0.67 -12.52 -14.07
CA GLU A 216 1.71 -11.81 -14.81
C GLU A 216 1.32 -10.39 -15.16
N SER A 217 0.05 -10.14 -15.49
CA SER A 217 -0.45 -8.79 -15.79
C SER A 217 -0.61 -7.91 -14.56
N TYR A 218 -0.63 -8.45 -13.33
CA TYR A 218 -0.66 -7.62 -12.11
C TYR A 218 0.51 -6.65 -12.05
N LYS A 219 1.69 -7.08 -12.54
CA LYS A 219 2.87 -6.20 -12.61
C LYS A 219 2.56 -4.92 -13.39
N ASP A 220 1.68 -4.97 -14.39
CA ASP A 220 1.39 -3.82 -15.25
C ASP A 220 0.63 -2.72 -14.52
N MET A 221 0.06 -3.04 -13.35
CA MET A 221 -0.59 -2.08 -12.45
C MET A 221 0.38 -1.45 -11.44
N LEU A 222 1.55 -2.06 -11.22
CA LEU A 222 2.59 -1.49 -10.38
C LEU A 222 3.35 -0.43 -11.19
N HIS A 223 3.79 0.65 -10.56
CA HIS A 223 4.61 1.65 -11.23
C HIS A 223 6.09 1.36 -11.11
N VAL A 224 6.59 0.78 -10.01
CA VAL A 224 8.04 0.56 -9.82
C VAL A 224 8.38 -0.77 -9.15
N HIS A 225 7.52 -1.28 -8.28
CA HIS A 225 7.83 -2.41 -7.43
C HIS A 225 8.06 -3.70 -8.24
N GLY A 226 9.21 -4.35 -8.02
CA GLY A 226 9.54 -5.62 -8.65
C GLY A 226 9.78 -5.53 -10.17
N LYS A 227 9.87 -4.33 -10.75
CA LYS A 227 10.09 -4.16 -12.19
C LYS A 227 11.54 -3.95 -12.48
N ASP A 228 12.03 -4.46 -13.60
CA ASP A 228 13.41 -4.21 -14.04
C ASP A 228 13.53 -2.84 -14.72
N HIS A 229 12.58 -2.57 -15.60
CA HIS A 229 12.41 -1.31 -16.31
C HIS A 229 10.95 -0.88 -16.23
N VAL A 230 10.71 0.42 -16.32
CA VAL A 230 9.38 1.01 -16.32
C VAL A 230 9.21 1.94 -17.52
N ALA A 231 8.05 1.88 -18.15
CA ALA A 231 7.67 2.85 -19.15
C ALA A 231 7.18 4.12 -18.45
N ILE A 232 7.73 5.26 -18.80
CA ILE A 232 7.42 6.57 -18.21
C ILE A 232 7.28 7.64 -19.30
N ALA A 233 6.79 8.82 -18.90
CA ALA A 233 6.77 9.98 -19.77
C ALA A 233 8.18 10.54 -19.98
N GLU A 234 8.40 11.16 -21.12
CA GLU A 234 9.69 11.77 -21.47
C GLU A 234 10.14 12.81 -20.44
N ARG A 235 9.20 13.63 -19.95
CA ARG A 235 9.51 14.61 -18.90
C ARG A 235 9.95 13.95 -17.59
N THR A 236 9.38 12.81 -17.23
CA THR A 236 9.81 12.04 -16.05
C THR A 236 11.25 11.51 -16.24
N ARG A 237 11.61 11.06 -17.44
CA ARG A 237 13.00 10.64 -17.75
C ARG A 237 14.00 11.78 -17.55
N ILE A 238 13.69 12.97 -18.06
CA ILE A 238 14.55 14.16 -17.88
C ILE A 238 14.73 14.48 -16.39
N LEU A 239 13.66 14.41 -15.58
CA LEU A 239 13.76 14.62 -14.13
C LEU A 239 14.61 13.53 -13.45
N CYS A 240 14.52 12.27 -13.88
CA CYS A 240 15.42 11.23 -13.42
C CYS A 240 16.88 11.61 -13.73
N GLU A 241 17.19 11.98 -14.96
CA GLU A 241 18.57 12.31 -15.39
C GLU A 241 19.13 13.50 -14.62
N ASP A 242 18.32 14.55 -14.43
CA ASP A 242 18.71 15.71 -13.62
C ASP A 242 18.99 15.32 -12.16
N TYR A 243 18.15 14.44 -11.58
CA TYR A 243 18.37 13.92 -10.23
C TYR A 243 19.68 13.12 -10.15
N GLU A 244 19.91 12.21 -11.10
CA GLU A 244 21.11 11.38 -11.12
C GLU A 244 22.39 12.22 -11.27
N ALA A 245 22.39 13.20 -12.19
CA ALA A 245 23.50 14.12 -12.38
C ALA A 245 23.79 14.94 -11.10
N ALA A 246 22.73 15.36 -10.39
CA ALA A 246 22.89 16.03 -9.11
C ALA A 246 23.53 15.12 -8.05
N MET A 247 23.04 13.88 -7.89
CA MET A 247 23.59 12.93 -6.92
C MET A 247 25.06 12.58 -7.20
N GLU A 248 25.44 12.42 -8.47
CA GLU A 248 26.84 12.20 -8.88
C GLU A 248 27.71 13.39 -8.51
N SER A 249 27.27 14.61 -8.86
CA SER A 249 27.96 15.86 -8.52
C SER A 249 28.17 15.99 -7.01
N PHE A 250 27.14 15.73 -6.19
CA PHE A 250 27.27 15.79 -4.73
C PHE A 250 28.17 14.70 -4.14
N THR A 251 28.21 13.52 -4.75
CA THR A 251 29.14 12.46 -4.35
C THR A 251 30.60 12.89 -4.59
N LEU A 252 30.86 13.54 -5.72
CA LEU A 252 32.20 14.03 -6.07
C LEU A 252 32.71 15.18 -5.19
N ARG A 253 31.83 15.84 -4.42
CA ARG A 253 32.23 16.84 -3.43
C ARG A 253 32.96 16.25 -2.21
N GLY A 254 32.98 14.93 -2.07
CA GLY A 254 33.72 14.24 -1.01
C GLY A 254 33.20 14.57 0.39
N GLU A 255 34.07 15.06 1.26
CA GLU A 255 33.77 15.31 2.68
C GLU A 255 32.92 16.56 2.93
N MET A 256 32.70 17.41 1.93
CA MET A 256 31.87 18.60 2.10
C MET A 256 30.40 18.20 2.29
N THR A 257 29.85 18.54 3.46
CA THR A 257 28.44 18.30 3.78
C THR A 257 27.52 19.25 3.02
N TRP A 258 26.33 18.78 2.68
CA TRP A 258 25.30 19.59 2.00
C TRP A 258 23.90 19.22 2.50
N SER A 259 22.92 20.11 2.28
CA SER A 259 21.52 19.88 2.59
C SER A 259 20.65 19.81 1.34
N LEU A 260 19.70 18.88 1.32
CA LEU A 260 18.65 18.81 0.29
C LEU A 260 17.83 20.10 0.19
N ARG A 261 17.63 20.83 1.30
CA ARG A 261 16.80 22.03 1.33
C ARG A 261 17.48 23.24 0.69
N GLU A 262 18.80 23.27 0.75
CA GLU A 262 19.62 24.37 0.24
C GLU A 262 20.01 24.16 -1.22
N GLU A 263 20.14 22.89 -1.62
CA GLU A 263 20.57 22.50 -2.95
C GLU A 263 19.40 22.34 -3.94
N LYS A 264 19.69 22.62 -5.20
CA LYS A 264 18.71 22.58 -6.28
C LYS A 264 18.51 21.15 -6.80
N VAL A 265 17.90 20.30 -5.97
CA VAL A 265 17.48 18.94 -6.34
C VAL A 265 16.00 18.97 -6.68
N TYR A 266 15.65 18.37 -7.81
CA TYR A 266 14.27 18.33 -8.26
C TYR A 266 13.62 16.96 -8.01
N ASP A 267 12.37 16.98 -7.59
CA ASP A 267 11.54 15.80 -7.43
C ASP A 267 11.27 15.17 -8.81
N VAL A 268 11.32 13.83 -8.87
CA VAL A 268 10.97 13.05 -10.07
C VAL A 268 9.45 12.87 -10.13
N PHE A 269 8.74 14.00 -10.15
CA PHE A 269 7.28 14.06 -10.05
C PHE A 269 6.60 14.11 -11.41
N GLU A 270 5.52 13.33 -11.55
CA GLU A 270 4.67 13.27 -12.73
C GLU A 270 3.20 13.46 -12.32
N PRO A 271 2.60 14.66 -12.52
CA PRO A 271 1.24 14.94 -12.07
C PRO A 271 0.18 14.01 -12.66
N THR A 272 0.43 13.44 -13.85
CA THR A 272 -0.49 12.50 -14.50
C THR A 272 -0.64 11.21 -13.69
N ASP A 273 0.39 10.79 -12.94
CA ASP A 273 0.32 9.58 -12.10
C ASP A 273 -0.70 9.70 -10.97
N ILE A 274 -0.98 10.93 -10.53
CA ILE A 274 -1.98 11.24 -9.50
C ILE A 274 -3.16 12.04 -10.06
N ALA A 275 -3.42 11.96 -11.37
CA ALA A 275 -4.48 12.73 -12.02
C ALA A 275 -5.86 12.56 -11.36
N ILE A 276 -6.22 11.34 -10.95
CA ILE A 276 -7.50 11.07 -10.24
C ILE A 276 -7.55 11.81 -8.89
N ALA A 277 -6.41 12.00 -8.22
CA ALA A 277 -6.35 12.80 -6.99
C ALA A 277 -6.44 14.30 -7.25
N LEU A 278 -5.87 14.78 -8.34
CA LEU A 278 -5.88 16.20 -8.71
C LEU A 278 -7.17 16.66 -9.40
N GLN A 279 -7.96 15.73 -9.95
CA GLN A 279 -9.19 16.04 -10.69
C GLN A 279 -10.48 15.95 -9.85
N ARG A 280 -10.39 15.56 -8.59
CA ARG A 280 -11.55 15.49 -7.68
C ARG A 280 -11.81 16.83 -6.98
N GLU A 281 -13.01 16.96 -6.41
CA GLU A 281 -13.34 18.02 -5.47
C GLU A 281 -12.52 17.90 -4.18
N GLY A 282 -12.04 19.04 -3.65
CA GLY A 282 -11.19 19.06 -2.45
C GLY A 282 -9.81 18.42 -2.64
N ASN A 283 -9.29 18.45 -3.87
CA ASN A 283 -7.91 18.07 -4.19
C ASN A 283 -6.88 19.00 -3.54
N LEU A 284 -5.63 18.55 -3.50
CA LEU A 284 -4.52 19.24 -2.82
C LEU A 284 -3.53 19.88 -3.81
N GLY A 285 -3.96 20.16 -5.04
CA GLY A 285 -3.08 20.71 -6.09
C GLY A 285 -2.45 22.05 -5.69
N HIS A 286 -3.18 22.88 -4.93
CA HIS A 286 -2.66 24.16 -4.41
C HIS A 286 -1.55 23.97 -3.36
N LEU A 287 -1.53 22.88 -2.60
CA LEU A 287 -0.42 22.53 -1.70
C LEU A 287 0.78 21.98 -2.47
N ILE A 288 0.55 21.38 -3.64
CA ILE A 288 1.62 20.76 -4.43
C ILE A 288 2.37 21.80 -5.25
N PHE A 289 1.65 22.67 -5.96
CA PHE A 289 2.22 23.64 -6.91
C PHE A 289 2.23 25.09 -6.40
N GLY A 290 1.57 25.35 -5.27
CA GLY A 290 1.20 26.69 -4.82
C GLY A 290 -0.14 27.14 -5.42
N ARG A 291 -0.93 27.90 -4.65
CA ARG A 291 -2.30 28.30 -5.02
C ARG A 291 -2.36 29.05 -6.36
N GLN A 292 -1.50 30.06 -6.55
CA GLN A 292 -1.50 30.88 -7.76
C GLN A 292 -1.10 30.05 -8.98
N THR A 293 0.00 29.30 -8.87
CA THR A 293 0.50 28.43 -9.93
C THR A 293 -0.55 27.40 -10.34
N TRP A 294 -1.16 26.71 -9.36
CA TRP A 294 -2.21 25.73 -9.60
C TRP A 294 -3.40 26.34 -10.35
N ALA A 295 -3.88 27.51 -9.94
CA ALA A 295 -4.98 28.21 -10.59
C ALA A 295 -4.71 28.55 -12.07
N THR A 296 -3.44 28.75 -12.46
CA THR A 296 -3.06 28.97 -13.87
C THR A 296 -2.88 27.68 -14.67
N MET A 297 -2.70 26.55 -13.99
CA MET A 297 -2.40 25.25 -14.60
C MET A 297 -3.66 24.44 -14.91
N VAL A 298 -4.75 24.65 -14.17
CA VAL A 298 -6.00 23.88 -14.30
C VAL A 298 -7.23 24.76 -14.54
N LYS A 299 -8.35 24.11 -14.85
CA LYS A 299 -9.66 24.77 -14.95
C LYS A 299 -10.08 25.32 -13.58
N PRO A 300 -10.81 26.44 -13.51
CA PRO A 300 -11.28 27.02 -12.24
C PRO A 300 -12.03 26.03 -11.33
N SER A 301 -12.78 25.08 -11.91
CA SER A 301 -13.52 24.05 -11.16
C SER A 301 -12.64 23.06 -10.39
N LEU A 302 -11.34 23.02 -10.66
CA LEU A 302 -10.37 22.15 -9.98
C LEU A 302 -9.55 22.90 -8.91
N VAL A 303 -9.77 24.21 -8.73
CA VAL A 303 -9.11 24.99 -7.68
C VAL A 303 -9.88 24.80 -6.38
N SER A 304 -9.25 24.16 -5.39
CA SER A 304 -9.82 24.02 -4.05
C SER A 304 -9.85 25.38 -3.32
N ASP A 305 -10.84 25.57 -2.45
CA ASP A 305 -10.90 26.69 -1.52
C ASP A 305 -9.73 26.67 -0.49
N GLY A 306 -9.14 25.50 -0.25
CA GLY A 306 -8.10 25.27 0.74
C GLY A 306 -8.63 25.13 2.17
N ASN A 307 -9.91 24.82 2.35
CA ASN A 307 -10.50 24.59 3.67
C ASN A 307 -10.43 23.11 4.08
N ASP A 308 -9.32 22.45 3.78
CA ASP A 308 -9.08 21.06 4.16
C ASP A 308 -8.13 20.94 5.37
N PRO A 309 -8.17 19.81 6.10
CA PRO A 309 -7.36 19.60 7.29
C PRO A 309 -5.85 19.78 7.07
N LEU A 310 -5.32 19.38 5.92
CA LEU A 310 -3.89 19.49 5.63
C LEU A 310 -3.50 20.93 5.34
N THR A 311 -4.30 21.66 4.56
CA THR A 311 -4.03 23.09 4.31
C THR A 311 -4.02 23.89 5.62
N ARG A 312 -4.99 23.64 6.51
CA ARG A 312 -5.02 24.26 7.84
C ARG A 312 -3.77 23.93 8.66
N MET A 313 -3.38 22.65 8.71
CA MET A 313 -2.17 22.22 9.40
C MET A 313 -0.90 22.88 8.86
N TYR A 314 -0.71 22.95 7.53
CA TYR A 314 0.45 23.64 6.96
C TYR A 314 0.41 25.15 7.21
N ALA A 315 -0.77 25.77 7.21
CA ALA A 315 -0.94 27.19 7.54
C ALA A 315 -0.52 27.50 8.98
N GLU A 316 -1.01 26.71 9.94
CA GLU A 316 -0.68 26.84 11.36
C GLU A 316 0.81 26.67 11.64
N ARG A 317 1.50 25.87 10.82
CA ARG A 317 2.95 25.65 10.89
C ARG A 317 3.78 26.67 10.11
N GLY A 318 3.16 27.59 9.38
CA GLY A 318 3.86 28.56 8.53
C GLY A 318 4.57 27.93 7.32
N LEU A 319 4.09 26.77 6.86
CA LEU A 319 4.73 25.98 5.81
C LEU A 319 4.12 26.18 4.42
N LEU A 320 3.07 26.99 4.27
CA LEU A 320 2.36 27.16 3.00
C LEU A 320 3.22 27.77 1.87
N ASP A 321 4.20 28.59 2.24
CA ASP A 321 5.07 29.30 1.30
C ASP A 321 6.46 28.66 1.19
N GLU A 322 6.67 27.49 1.80
CA GLU A 322 7.94 26.77 1.71
C GLU A 322 8.27 26.42 0.25
N PRO A 323 9.53 26.62 -0.18
CA PRO A 323 9.96 26.24 -1.51
C PRO A 323 9.67 24.77 -1.79
N THR A 324 9.19 24.50 -2.99
CA THR A 324 9.01 23.12 -3.47
C THR A 324 10.20 22.72 -4.33
N HIS A 325 10.54 21.44 -4.32
CA HIS A 325 11.51 20.84 -5.25
C HIS A 325 10.91 20.56 -6.63
N LEU A 326 9.84 21.27 -7.02
CA LEU A 326 9.16 21.10 -8.29
C LEU A 326 9.71 22.05 -9.38
N ARG A 327 9.43 21.70 -10.64
CA ARG A 327 9.60 22.61 -11.80
C ARG A 327 8.25 22.96 -12.41
N PRO A 328 7.47 23.93 -11.87
CA PRO A 328 6.10 24.19 -12.34
C PRO A 328 5.93 24.35 -13.85
N ASN A 329 6.84 25.07 -14.52
CA ASN A 329 6.79 25.28 -15.97
C ASN A 329 7.02 24.00 -16.78
N PHE A 330 7.61 22.97 -16.19
CA PHE A 330 7.89 21.68 -16.80
C PHE A 330 6.66 20.78 -16.91
N TYR A 331 5.60 21.10 -16.16
CA TYR A 331 4.37 20.33 -16.11
C TYR A 331 3.25 20.94 -16.95
N LYS A 332 3.56 21.57 -18.08
CA LYS A 332 2.57 22.10 -19.03
C LYS A 332 2.59 21.25 -20.31
N PRO A 333 1.48 20.57 -20.70
CA PRO A 333 0.20 20.46 -19.97
C PRO A 333 0.33 19.65 -18.67
N VAL A 334 -0.57 19.90 -17.70
CA VAL A 334 -0.53 19.22 -16.37
C VAL A 334 -0.69 17.73 -16.51
N PHE A 335 -1.71 17.33 -17.26
CA PHE A 335 -2.04 15.93 -17.51
C PHE A 335 -1.67 15.59 -18.94
N LEU A 336 -0.86 14.54 -19.09
CA LEU A 336 -0.50 13.97 -20.37
C LEU A 336 -1.62 13.07 -20.90
N ASN A 337 -1.68 12.91 -22.20
CA ASN A 337 -2.52 11.89 -22.81
C ASN A 337 -1.90 10.49 -22.61
N ARG A 338 -2.67 9.42 -22.87
CA ARG A 338 -2.21 8.05 -22.63
C ARG A 338 -0.95 7.68 -23.42
N GLU A 339 -0.80 8.18 -24.64
CA GLU A 339 0.34 7.89 -25.53
C GLU A 339 1.63 8.53 -25.01
N GLU A 340 1.51 9.71 -24.41
CA GLU A 340 2.63 10.47 -23.82
C GLU A 340 3.11 9.91 -22.48
N THR A 341 2.28 9.16 -21.74
CA THR A 341 2.66 8.63 -20.41
C THR A 341 3.68 7.49 -20.44
N LYS A 342 3.94 6.90 -21.62
CA LYS A 342 4.76 5.69 -21.78
C LYS A 342 5.65 5.75 -23.02
N THR A 343 6.30 6.89 -23.25
CA THR A 343 7.11 7.14 -24.44
C THR A 343 8.53 6.60 -24.35
N THR A 344 9.04 6.38 -23.13
CA THR A 344 10.41 5.95 -22.89
C THR A 344 10.53 4.96 -21.74
N TRP A 345 11.69 4.32 -21.60
CA TRP A 345 11.98 3.32 -20.57
C TRP A 345 13.13 3.75 -19.68
N VAL A 346 12.96 3.56 -18.37
CA VAL A 346 14.02 3.80 -17.39
C VAL A 346 14.21 2.56 -16.51
N ALA A 347 15.46 2.22 -16.24
CA ALA A 347 15.82 1.14 -15.32
C ALA A 347 15.45 1.51 -13.88
N THR A 348 14.80 0.58 -13.18
CA THR A 348 14.53 0.76 -11.75
C THR A 348 15.75 0.38 -10.92
N LYS A 349 15.79 0.93 -9.71
CA LYS A 349 16.81 0.64 -8.72
C LYS A 349 16.17 -0.06 -7.52
N ALA A 350 16.93 -0.98 -6.92
CA ALA A 350 16.51 -1.74 -5.75
C ALA A 350 17.48 -1.50 -4.59
N TYR A 351 16.93 -1.15 -3.44
CA TYR A 351 17.68 -0.92 -2.20
C TYR A 351 17.14 -1.80 -1.09
N TYR A 352 17.95 -1.94 -0.05
CA TYR A 352 17.56 -2.59 1.18
C TYR A 352 17.90 -1.68 2.37
N ALA A 353 16.92 -1.54 3.25
CA ALA A 353 17.09 -0.96 4.57
C ALA A 353 16.46 -1.92 5.58
N ASN A 354 15.26 -1.63 6.11
CA ASN A 354 14.49 -2.59 6.90
C ASN A 354 13.68 -3.56 6.04
N LYS A 355 13.31 -3.11 4.84
CA LYS A 355 12.61 -3.87 3.80
C LYS A 355 13.19 -3.48 2.45
N GLN A 356 12.80 -4.23 1.42
CA GLN A 356 13.17 -3.90 0.06
C GLN A 356 12.45 -2.62 -0.39
N ILE A 357 13.23 -1.74 -1.02
CA ILE A 357 12.77 -0.46 -1.57
C ILE A 357 13.02 -0.50 -3.08
N TRP A 358 12.03 -0.06 -3.85
CA TRP A 358 12.13 0.09 -5.31
C TRP A 358 11.95 1.56 -5.66
N SER A 359 12.85 2.10 -6.49
CA SER A 359 12.84 3.52 -6.87
C SER A 359 13.31 3.75 -8.30
N LEU A 360 13.05 4.94 -8.83
CA LEU A 360 13.70 5.46 -10.04
C LEU A 360 15.00 6.22 -9.72
N THR A 361 15.09 6.75 -8.50
CA THR A 361 16.20 7.60 -8.04
C THR A 361 17.32 6.83 -7.35
N SER A 362 18.55 7.33 -7.48
CA SER A 362 19.75 6.86 -6.76
C SER A 362 19.73 7.15 -5.26
N LEU A 363 20.61 6.47 -4.52
CA LEU A 363 20.86 6.75 -3.10
C LEU A 363 21.25 8.22 -2.92
N ILE A 364 20.74 8.82 -1.85
CA ILE A 364 21.23 10.12 -1.39
C ILE A 364 22.64 9.88 -0.83
N PRO A 365 23.67 10.60 -1.32
CA PRO A 365 25.04 10.50 -0.84
C PRO A 365 25.17 10.66 0.68
N SER A 366 26.14 9.96 1.28
CA SER A 366 26.33 9.95 2.74
C SER A 366 26.82 11.28 3.32
N ASN A 367 27.30 12.20 2.47
CA ASN A 367 27.65 13.58 2.87
C ASN A 367 26.43 14.52 2.91
N CYS A 368 25.23 14.03 2.60
CA CYS A 368 23.99 14.78 2.81
C CYS A 368 23.54 14.71 4.27
N ILE A 369 23.20 15.85 4.87
CA ILE A 369 22.74 15.94 6.27
C ILE A 369 21.40 15.21 6.46
N GLU A 370 20.61 15.08 5.40
CA GLU A 370 19.33 14.36 5.35
C GLU A 370 19.44 12.93 4.81
N CYS A 371 20.62 12.31 4.77
CA CYS A 371 20.73 10.93 4.30
C CYS A 371 20.09 9.92 5.28
N SER A 372 19.45 8.89 4.73
CA SER A 372 19.02 7.70 5.49
C SER A 372 19.86 6.49 5.12
N SER A 373 20.06 5.59 6.07
CA SER A 373 20.81 4.35 5.82
C SER A 373 20.02 3.38 4.94
N ALA A 374 20.50 3.18 3.71
CA ALA A 374 20.07 2.14 2.79
C ALA A 374 21.25 1.73 1.92
N TYR A 375 21.23 0.51 1.40
CA TYR A 375 22.28 0.01 0.52
C TYR A 375 21.69 -0.58 -0.77
N LYS A 376 22.44 -0.47 -1.85
CA LYS A 376 22.07 -1.04 -3.16
C LYS A 376 22.04 -2.57 -3.06
N VAL A 377 20.98 -3.16 -3.59
CA VAL A 377 20.85 -4.62 -3.70
C VAL A 377 21.72 -5.11 -4.86
N SER A 378 22.46 -6.21 -4.66
CA SER A 378 23.26 -6.82 -5.74
C SER A 378 22.38 -7.26 -6.91
N ASP A 379 22.96 -7.36 -8.11
CA ASP A 379 22.20 -7.68 -9.31
C ASP A 379 21.54 -9.07 -9.24
N GLU A 380 22.21 -10.07 -8.65
CA GLU A 380 21.67 -11.41 -8.45
C GLU A 380 20.46 -11.38 -7.52
N ARG A 381 20.61 -10.70 -6.37
CA ARG A 381 19.52 -10.57 -5.40
C ARG A 381 18.37 -9.76 -5.97
N ARG A 382 18.66 -8.70 -6.74
CA ARG A 382 17.65 -7.90 -7.44
C ARG A 382 16.88 -8.78 -8.44
N LYS A 383 17.56 -9.55 -9.29
CA LYS A 383 16.93 -10.48 -10.25
C LYS A 383 16.01 -11.49 -9.57
N ALA A 384 16.40 -12.01 -8.39
CA ALA A 384 15.56 -12.93 -7.62
C ALA A 384 14.27 -12.28 -7.09
N THR A 385 14.28 -10.96 -6.86
CA THR A 385 13.14 -10.19 -6.35
C THR A 385 12.31 -9.51 -7.44
N LEU A 386 12.69 -9.67 -8.73
CA LEU A 386 11.86 -9.20 -9.83
C LEU A 386 10.53 -9.95 -9.85
N PHE A 387 9.46 -9.25 -10.21
CA PHE A 387 8.11 -9.76 -10.21
C PHE A 387 7.98 -11.03 -11.07
N GLN A 388 8.66 -11.08 -12.21
CA GLN A 388 8.69 -12.27 -13.07
C GLN A 388 9.30 -13.49 -12.36
N SER A 389 10.38 -13.30 -11.60
CA SER A 389 11.02 -14.36 -10.80
C SER A 389 10.11 -14.80 -9.65
N LEU A 390 9.46 -13.84 -9.00
CA LEU A 390 8.52 -14.07 -7.90
C LEU A 390 7.32 -14.91 -8.34
N ILE A 391 6.68 -14.58 -9.48
CA ILE A 391 5.54 -15.36 -10.00
C ILE A 391 5.98 -16.80 -10.33
N ARG A 392 7.14 -16.97 -10.96
CA ARG A 392 7.65 -18.31 -11.31
C ARG A 392 7.91 -19.17 -10.08
N SER A 393 8.36 -18.56 -8.98
CA SER A 393 8.63 -19.27 -7.72
C SER A 393 7.35 -19.82 -7.05
N LYS A 394 6.20 -19.17 -7.26
CA LYS A 394 4.93 -19.42 -6.53
C LYS A 394 5.05 -19.34 -5.00
N ARG A 395 6.10 -18.70 -4.47
CA ARG A 395 6.42 -18.65 -3.04
C ARG A 395 6.05 -17.34 -2.35
N VAL A 396 5.60 -16.33 -3.09
CA VAL A 396 5.32 -14.99 -2.53
C VAL A 396 3.95 -14.48 -2.93
N ALA A 397 3.37 -13.64 -2.09
CA ALA A 397 2.13 -12.93 -2.39
C ALA A 397 2.25 -12.10 -3.68
N ILE A 398 1.21 -12.11 -4.52
CA ILE A 398 1.09 -11.26 -5.72
C ILE A 398 -0.12 -10.35 -5.51
N GLY A 399 0.06 -9.35 -4.64
CA GLY A 399 -1.03 -8.44 -4.27
C GLY A 399 -2.32 -9.22 -3.98
N PRO A 400 -3.43 -8.93 -4.67
CA PRO A 400 -4.70 -9.59 -4.40
C PRO A 400 -4.85 -10.95 -5.10
N TYR A 401 -3.86 -11.40 -5.89
CA TYR A 401 -3.77 -12.75 -6.46
C TYR A 401 -2.88 -13.69 -5.63
N GLU A 402 -2.84 -13.47 -4.32
CA GLU A 402 -2.23 -14.35 -3.31
C GLU A 402 -2.28 -15.83 -3.72
N TYR A 403 -1.19 -16.60 -3.57
CA TYR A 403 -1.19 -18.03 -3.95
C TYR A 403 -2.05 -18.89 -3.01
N CYS A 404 -2.21 -18.43 -1.77
CA CYS A 404 -3.00 -19.12 -0.76
C CYS A 404 -4.48 -19.24 -1.17
N GLY A 405 -5.02 -20.44 -1.02
CA GLY A 405 -6.47 -20.65 -1.08
C GLY A 405 -7.09 -20.51 -2.47
N ASN A 406 -6.29 -20.39 -3.54
CA ASN A 406 -6.83 -20.35 -4.89
C ASN A 406 -7.52 -21.67 -5.23
N ALA A 407 -8.64 -21.57 -5.96
CA ALA A 407 -9.29 -22.74 -6.50
C ALA A 407 -8.32 -23.47 -7.45
N GLN A 408 -8.04 -24.74 -7.15
CA GLN A 408 -7.27 -25.62 -8.01
C GLN A 408 -8.21 -26.69 -8.58
N VAL A 409 -8.03 -27.00 -9.87
CA VAL A 409 -8.73 -28.13 -10.48
C VAL A 409 -8.09 -29.42 -9.96
N ILE A 410 -8.78 -30.10 -9.04
CA ILE A 410 -8.39 -31.45 -8.62
C ILE A 410 -8.82 -32.40 -9.74
N ARG A 411 -7.89 -32.73 -10.65
CA ARG A 411 -8.11 -33.84 -11.58
C ARG A 411 -8.08 -35.12 -10.74
N LYS A 412 -9.21 -35.83 -10.63
CA LYS A 412 -9.20 -37.21 -10.14
C LYS A 412 -8.16 -37.95 -10.98
N GLN A 413 -7.09 -38.45 -10.36
CA GLN A 413 -6.23 -39.42 -11.02
C GLN A 413 -7.16 -40.55 -11.44
N GLY A 414 -7.34 -40.73 -12.76
CA GLY A 414 -8.15 -41.81 -13.29
C GLY A 414 -7.66 -43.09 -12.64
N GLY A 415 -8.55 -43.77 -11.92
CA GLY A 415 -8.25 -45.07 -11.36
C GLY A 415 -7.75 -45.93 -12.49
N GLY A 416 -6.45 -46.22 -12.47
CA GLY A 416 -5.86 -47.24 -13.32
C GLY A 416 -6.48 -48.56 -12.91
N GLY A 417 -7.66 -48.84 -13.46
CA GLY A 417 -8.20 -50.18 -13.52
C GLY A 417 -7.16 -51.00 -14.27
N LYS A 418 -6.42 -51.82 -13.54
CA LYS A 418 -5.77 -52.98 -14.12
C LYS A 418 -6.90 -53.81 -14.73
N MET A 419 -6.99 -53.83 -16.06
CA MET A 419 -7.55 -54.98 -16.76
C MET A 419 -6.58 -56.15 -16.64
#